data_AF-A0A6V8PMV5-F1
#
_entry.id   AF-A0A6V8PMV5-F1
#
_cell.length_a   1.000
_cell.length_b   1.000
_cell.length_c   1.000
_cell.angle_alpha   90.00
_cell.angle_beta   90.00
_cell.angle_gamma   90.00
#
_symmetry.space_group_name_H-M   'P 1'
#
loop_
_entity.id
_entity.type
_entity.pdbx_description
1 polymer ?
#
loop_
_entity_poly.entity_id
_entity_poly.type
_entity_poly.pdbx_seq_one_letter_code
_entity_poly.pdbx_strand_id
1 'polypeptide(L)' 'MRGKVKIILGIETSCDETAAAVVRDKTEGLSNIVASQVKLHAKYG' A
#
# COMPACT_ATOMS: atom_id res chain seq x y z
N MET A 1 -25.36 18.19 5.57
CA MET A 1 -25.25 16.71 5.51
C MET A 1 -23.78 16.35 5.65
N ARG A 2 -23.42 15.50 6.62
CA ARG A 2 -22.02 15.09 6.84
C ARG A 2 -21.67 14.07 5.74
N GLY A 3 -20.68 14.36 4.89
CA GLY A 3 -20.27 13.46 3.81
C GLY A 3 -19.87 12.09 4.36
N LYS A 4 -20.23 11.00 3.65
CA LYS A 4 -19.81 9.65 4.05
C LYS A 4 -18.30 9.52 3.97
N VAL A 5 -17.68 9.24 5.11
CA VAL A 5 -16.27 8.86 5.21
C VAL A 5 -16.07 7.50 4.54
N LYS A 6 -15.08 7.38 3.67
CA LYS A 6 -14.76 6.13 2.97
C LYS A 6 -13.47 5.53 3.48
N ILE A 7 -13.49 4.22 3.71
CA ILE A 7 -12.30 3.42 3.93
C ILE A 7 -11.99 2.67 2.64
N ILE A 8 -10.74 2.76 2.17
CA ILE A 8 -10.26 2.17 0.93
C ILE A 8 -9.08 1.26 1.24
N LEU A 9 -9.08 0.04 0.68
CA LEU A 9 -7.94 -0.86 0.66
C LEU A 9 -7.19 -0.69 -0.67
N GLY A 10 -5.94 -0.27 -0.60
CA GLY A 10 -5.02 -0.24 -1.74
C GLY A 10 -4.12 -1.48 -1.74
N ILE A 11 -3.91 -2.05 -2.93
CA ILE A 11 -2.99 -3.16 -3.19
C ILE A 11 -2.06 -2.74 -4.32
N GLU A 12 -0.76 -2.92 -4.12
CA GLU A 12 0.28 -2.57 -5.10
C GLU A 12 1.21 -3.77 -5.33
N THR A 13 1.40 -4.15 -6.60
CA THR A 13 2.15 -5.36 -7.02
C THR A 13 2.85 -5.20 -8.38
N SER A 14 3.14 -3.97 -8.82
CA SER A 14 3.64 -3.70 -10.18
C SER A 14 5.13 -3.95 -10.39
N CYS A 15 5.95 -3.89 -9.33
CA CYS A 15 7.41 -3.97 -9.42
C CYS A 15 7.97 -4.95 -8.36
N ASP A 16 9.01 -4.53 -7.64
CA ASP A 16 9.75 -5.34 -6.67
C ASP A 16 9.15 -5.29 -5.26
N GLU A 17 8.07 -4.54 -5.08
CA GLU A 17 7.33 -4.44 -3.84
C GLU A 17 5.95 -5.07 -3.96
N THR A 18 5.53 -5.72 -2.89
CA THR A 18 4.14 -6.07 -2.64
C THR A 18 3.67 -5.28 -1.43
N ALA A 19 2.64 -4.45 -1.59
CA ALA A 19 2.17 -3.58 -0.52
C ALA A 19 0.65 -3.60 -0.35
N ALA A 20 0.22 -3.34 0.88
CA ALA A 20 -1.19 -3.15 1.24
C ALA A 20 -1.34 -1.96 2.19
N ALA A 21 -2.31 -1.08 1.89
CA ALA A 21 -2.58 0.10 2.70
C ALA A 21 -4.08 0.32 2.90
N VAL A 22 -4.46 0.83 4.07
CA VAL A 22 -5.83 1.27 4.36
C VAL A 22 -5.81 2.79 4.46
N VAL A 23 -6.67 3.46 3.68
CA VAL A 23 -6.77 4.93 3.68
C VAL A 23 -8.20 5.39 3.96
N ARG A 24 -8.33 6.49 4.70
CA ARG A 24 -9.58 7.22 4.94
C ARG A 24 -9.64 8.43 4.01
N ASP A 25 -10.76 8.58 3.31
CA ASP A 25 -11.07 9.74 2.45
C ASP A 25 -9.97 10.11 1.44
N LYS A 26 -9.18 9.11 1.00
CA LYS A 26 -8.06 9.18 0.05
C LYS A 26 -6.81 9.93 0.53
N THR A 27 -6.87 10.69 1.62
CA THR A 27 -5.76 11.55 2.06
C THR A 27 -5.14 11.13 3.40
N GLU A 28 -5.86 10.38 4.24
CA GLU A 28 -5.37 9.94 5.53
C GLU A 28 -4.99 8.45 5.47
N GLY A 29 -3.72 8.13 5.74
CA GLY A 29 -3.26 6.74 5.87
C GLY A 29 -3.53 6.18 7.26
N LEU A 30 -4.20 5.03 7.34
CA LEU A 30 -4.49 4.32 8.58
C LEU A 30 -3.51 3.17 8.85
N SER A 31 -3.09 2.47 7.80
CA SER A 31 -2.09 1.41 7.88
C SER A 31 -1.35 1.29 6.55
N ASN A 32 -0.09 0.85 6.60
CA ASN A 32 0.72 0.59 5.42
C ASN A 32 1.74 -0.52 5.73
N ILE A 33 1.72 -1.60 4.96
CA ILE A 33 2.72 -2.67 5.02
C ILE A 33 3.31 -2.86 3.62
N VAL A 34 4.63 -2.94 3.56
CA VAL A 34 5.41 -3.17 2.34
C VAL A 34 6.30 -4.39 2.55
N ALA A 35 6.19 -5.36 1.64
CA ALA A 35 7.12 -6.48 1.52
C ALA A 35 8.01 -6.23 0.31
N SER A 36 9.28 -5.89 0.57
CA SER A 36 10.27 -5.63 -0.47
C SER A 36 10.96 -6.91 -0.93
N GLN A 37 11.08 -7.08 -2.24
CA GLN A 37 11.82 -8.16 -2.87
C GLN A 37 13.28 -7.77 -3.16
N VAL A 38 13.74 -6.59 -2.71
CA VAL A 38 15.13 -6.11 -2.93
C VAL A 38 16.16 -7.13 -2.44
N LYS A 39 15.95 -7.76 -1.29
CA LYS A 39 16.87 -8.82 -0.79
C LYS A 39 16.92 -10.06 -1.69
N LEU A 40 15.80 -10.39 -2.33
CA LEU A 40 15.72 -11.52 -3.26
C LEU A 40 16.40 -11.18 -4.59
N HIS A 41 16.17 -9.97 -5.10
CA HIS A 41 16.74 -9.46 -6.34
C HIS A 41 18.21 -9.05 -6.23
N ALA A 42 18.70 -8.75 -5.03
CA ALA A 42 20.11 -8.40 -4.79
C ALA A 42 21.12 -9.44 -5.32
N LYS A 43 20.69 -10.70 -5.49
CA LYS A 43 21.51 -11.75 -6.10
C LYS A 43 21.70 -11.59 -7.61
N TYR A 44 20.81 -10.88 -8.28
CA TYR A 44 20.69 -10.84 -9.73
C TYR A 44 20.96 -9.45 -10.34
N GLY A 45 20.98 -8.38 -9.52
CA GLY A 45 21.24 -7.01 -9.96
C GLY A 45 19.95 -6.24 -10.13
#